data_AF-A0A6N0X332-F1
#
_entry.id   AF-A0A6N0X332-F1
#
_cell.length_a   1.000
_cell.length_b   1.000
_cell.length_c   1.000
_cell.angle_alpha   90.00
_cell.angle_beta   90.00
_cell.angle_gamma   90.00
#
_symmetry.space_group_name_H-M   'P 1'
#
loop_
_entity.id
_entity.type
_entity.pdbx_description
1 polymer ?
#
loop_
_entity_poly.entity_id
_entity_poly.type
_entity_poly.pdbx_seq_one_letter_code
_entity_poly.pdbx_strand_id
1 'polypeptide(L)'
;MSYRPPVAEQVFALKVSAGIAELATTERFAAAEADMVTAIVEGIGAFAAGEFAPLARIGDTEGARLADGAVTLPAGYVAAYRAYVEQGWNAVAVAVAVAGAAEHGGHLRDERWRQR
;
A
#
# COMPACT_ATOMS: atom_id res chain seq x y z
N MET A 1 -2.85 -21.04 -0.52
CA MET A 1 -3.04 -20.58 -1.91
C MET A 1 -2.16 -19.36 -2.11
N SER A 2 -1.39 -19.30 -3.19
CA SER A 2 -0.61 -18.10 -3.54
C SER A 2 -1.54 -17.05 -4.15
N TYR A 3 -1.60 -15.85 -3.57
CA TYR A 3 -2.25 -14.70 -4.20
C TYR A 3 -1.51 -14.33 -5.48
N ARG A 4 -2.25 -14.12 -6.58
CA ARG A 4 -1.71 -13.63 -7.84
C ARG A 4 -2.38 -12.27 -8.14
N PRO A 5 -1.64 -11.17 -8.13
CA PRO A 5 -2.20 -9.85 -8.43
C PRO A 5 -2.73 -9.80 -9.88
N PRO A 6 -3.97 -9.36 -10.11
CA PRO A 6 -4.56 -9.27 -11.45
C PRO A 6 -4.14 -7.96 -12.14
N VAL A 7 -2.83 -7.78 -12.32
CA VAL A 7 -2.24 -6.55 -12.87
C VAL A 7 -2.82 -6.23 -14.25
N ALA A 8 -2.89 -7.22 -15.13
CA ALA A 8 -3.35 -7.01 -16.51
C ALA A 8 -4.80 -6.51 -16.54
N GLU A 9 -5.66 -7.10 -15.73
CA GLU A 9 -7.08 -6.75 -15.62
C GLU A 9 -7.26 -5.35 -15.00
N GLN A 10 -6.47 -5.01 -13.98
CA GLN A 10 -6.50 -3.69 -13.35
C GLN A 10 -6.03 -2.59 -14.32
N VAL A 11 -4.91 -2.81 -15.01
CA VAL A 11 -4.40 -1.86 -16.01
C VAL A 11 -5.38 -1.74 -17.18
N PHE A 12 -6.00 -2.83 -17.61
CA PHE A 12 -7.04 -2.80 -18.63
C PHE A 12 -8.23 -1.95 -18.18
N ALA A 13 -8.75 -2.16 -16.96
CA ALA A 13 -9.87 -1.38 -16.43
C ALA A 13 -9.54 0.12 -16.34
N LEU A 14 -8.33 0.47 -15.90
CA LEU A 14 -7.86 1.86 -15.84
C LEU A 14 -7.78 2.50 -17.22
N LYS A 15 -7.28 1.76 -18.22
CA LYS A 15 -7.15 2.25 -19.60
C LYS A 15 -8.51 2.38 -20.30
N VAL A 16 -9.34 1.34 -20.24
CA VAL A 16 -10.54 1.23 -21.07
C VAL A 16 -11.80 1.76 -20.40
N SER A 17 -11.94 1.57 -19.08
CA SER A 17 -13.15 1.98 -18.35
C SER A 17 -12.99 3.36 -17.71
N ALA A 18 -11.83 3.66 -17.13
CA ALA A 18 -11.61 4.92 -16.42
C ALA A 18 -11.07 6.06 -17.32
N GLY A 19 -10.59 5.75 -18.53
CA GLY A 19 -10.04 6.77 -19.44
C GLY A 19 -8.80 7.46 -18.86
N ILE A 20 -7.87 6.69 -18.29
CA ILE A 20 -6.71 7.27 -17.59
C ILE A 20 -5.82 8.13 -18.52
N ALA A 21 -5.78 7.82 -19.81
CA ALA A 21 -5.04 8.61 -20.79
C ALA A 21 -5.65 9.99 -21.00
N GLU A 22 -6.98 10.08 -21.06
CA GLU A 22 -7.72 11.33 -21.16
C GLU A 22 -7.60 12.16 -19.87
N LEU A 23 -7.62 11.50 -18.70
CA LEU A 23 -7.37 12.18 -17.44
C LEU A 23 -5.97 12.81 -17.41
N ALA A 24 -4.96 12.10 -17.89
CA ALA A 24 -3.58 12.57 -17.93
C ALA A 24 -3.37 13.83 -18.78
N THR A 25 -4.31 14.20 -19.67
CA THR A 25 -4.23 15.46 -20.42
C THR A 25 -4.63 16.68 -19.59
N THR A 26 -5.15 16.49 -18.38
CA THR A 26 -5.55 17.58 -17.48
C THR A 26 -4.40 17.96 -16.56
N GLU A 27 -4.32 19.25 -16.17
CA GLU A 27 -3.28 19.74 -15.25
C GLU A 27 -3.25 18.95 -13.93
N ARG A 28 -4.43 18.61 -13.40
CA ARG A 28 -4.56 17.89 -12.13
C ARG A 28 -3.97 16.49 -12.15
N PHE A 29 -4.01 15.81 -13.30
CA PHE A 29 -3.60 14.41 -13.41
C PHE A 29 -2.45 14.20 -14.40
N ALA A 30 -1.72 15.26 -14.75
CA ALA A 30 -0.61 15.19 -15.71
C ALA A 30 0.45 14.14 -15.37
N ALA A 31 0.62 13.79 -14.08
CA ALA A 31 1.54 12.75 -13.64
C ALA A 31 1.02 11.30 -13.83
N ALA A 32 -0.25 11.11 -14.18
CA ALA A 32 -0.88 9.80 -14.36
C ALA A 32 -0.63 9.20 -15.75
N GLU A 33 0.61 9.29 -16.24
CA GLU A 33 0.98 8.70 -17.54
C GLU A 33 0.83 7.18 -17.53
N ALA A 34 0.52 6.59 -18.69
CA ALA A 34 0.15 5.19 -18.80
C ALA A 34 1.24 4.22 -18.27
N ASP A 35 2.50 4.52 -18.51
CA ASP A 35 3.62 3.71 -18.06
C ASP A 35 3.84 3.85 -16.55
N MET A 36 3.69 5.06 -16.01
CA MET A 36 3.75 5.31 -14.57
C MET A 36 2.64 4.57 -13.82
N VAL A 37 1.40 4.64 -14.33
CA VAL A 37 0.25 3.92 -13.76
C VAL A 37 0.48 2.41 -13.80
N THR A 38 0.99 1.88 -14.91
CA THR A 38 1.30 0.45 -15.05
C THR A 38 2.36 0.02 -14.02
N ALA A 39 3.45 0.78 -13.90
CA ALA A 39 4.51 0.51 -12.94
C ALA A 39 4.03 0.54 -11.48
N ILE A 40 3.14 1.48 -11.14
CA ILE A 40 2.54 1.57 -9.79
C ILE A 40 1.69 0.32 -9.50
N VAL A 41 0.84 -0.10 -10.44
CA VAL A 41 -0.03 -1.29 -10.27
C VAL A 41 0.82 -2.57 -10.15
N GLU A 42 1.88 -2.69 -10.95
CA GLU A 42 2.83 -3.80 -10.85
C GLU A 42 3.55 -3.82 -9.50
N GLY A 43 4.06 -2.67 -9.06
CA GLY A 43 4.80 -2.53 -7.80
C GLY A 43 3.97 -2.91 -6.59
N ILE A 44 2.78 -2.33 -6.44
CA ILE A 44 1.90 -2.66 -5.30
C ILE A 44 1.38 -4.10 -5.38
N GLY A 45 1.15 -4.60 -6.59
CA GLY A 45 0.76 -5.99 -6.82
C GLY A 45 1.83 -6.96 -6.31
N ALA A 46 3.09 -6.76 -6.73
CA ALA A 46 4.23 -7.56 -6.28
C ALA A 46 4.42 -7.48 -4.77
N PHE A 47 4.34 -6.27 -4.19
CA PHE A 47 4.42 -6.06 -2.75
C PHE A 47 3.31 -6.80 -2.00
N ALA A 48 2.05 -6.71 -2.46
CA ALA A 48 0.94 -7.43 -1.85
C ALA A 48 1.12 -8.95 -1.90
N ALA A 49 1.63 -9.49 -3.01
CA ALA A 49 1.92 -10.91 -3.15
C ALA A 49 3.10 -11.39 -2.29
N GLY A 50 4.12 -10.55 -2.11
CA GLY A 50 5.32 -10.87 -1.34
C GLY A 50 5.12 -10.73 0.17
N GLU A 51 4.58 -9.59 0.62
CA GLU A 51 4.56 -9.23 2.04
C GLU A 51 3.23 -9.54 2.73
N PHE A 52 2.11 -9.25 2.08
CA PHE A 52 0.78 -9.36 2.71
C PHE A 52 0.11 -10.72 2.48
N ALA A 53 0.20 -11.28 1.27
CA ALA A 53 -0.46 -12.53 0.95
C ALA A 53 -0.03 -13.72 1.84
N PRO A 54 1.25 -13.87 2.23
CA PRO A 54 1.65 -14.94 3.16
C PRO A 54 0.96 -14.83 4.54
N LEU A 55 0.58 -13.61 4.94
CA LEU A 55 -0.07 -13.36 6.23
C LEU A 55 -1.55 -13.73 6.25
N ALA A 56 -2.17 -13.96 5.09
CA ALA A 56 -3.62 -14.20 5.00
C ALA A 56 -4.06 -15.39 5.87
N ARG A 57 -3.29 -16.49 5.87
CA ARG A 57 -3.66 -17.68 6.64
C ARG A 57 -3.51 -17.47 8.14
N ILE A 58 -2.38 -16.90 8.58
CA ILE A 58 -2.13 -16.68 10.01
C ILE A 58 -3.09 -15.62 10.58
N GLY A 59 -3.42 -14.60 9.78
CA GLY A 59 -4.46 -13.62 10.09
C GLY A 59 -5.82 -14.25 10.38
N ASP A 60 -6.24 -15.19 9.55
CA ASP A 60 -7.50 -15.93 9.69
C ASP A 60 -7.50 -16.89 10.88
N THR A 61 -6.40 -17.62 11.12
CA THR A 61 -6.35 -18.64 12.19
C THR A 61 -6.12 -18.07 13.58
N GLU A 62 -5.31 -17.02 13.70
CA GLU A 62 -4.88 -16.50 14.99
C GLU A 62 -5.68 -15.26 15.40
N GLY A 63 -6.04 -14.42 14.42
CA GLY A 63 -6.76 -13.17 14.63
C GLY A 63 -5.99 -12.12 15.45
N ALA A 64 -6.57 -10.92 15.53
CA ALA A 64 -6.12 -9.92 16.49
C ALA A 64 -6.62 -10.28 17.90
N ARG A 65 -5.80 -10.01 18.92
CA ARG A 65 -6.16 -10.24 20.34
C ARG A 65 -6.17 -8.92 21.08
N LEU A 66 -7.23 -8.67 21.85
CA LEU A 66 -7.33 -7.56 22.78
C LEU A 66 -7.08 -8.08 24.20
N ALA A 67 -6.04 -7.59 24.86
CA ALA A 67 -5.72 -7.88 26.26
C ALA A 67 -5.18 -6.63 26.94
N ASP A 68 -5.63 -6.34 28.17
CA ASP A 68 -5.16 -5.20 28.98
C ASP A 68 -5.19 -3.83 28.25
N GLY A 69 -6.19 -3.64 27.38
CA GLY A 69 -6.35 -2.43 26.57
C GLY A 69 -5.42 -2.31 25.37
N ALA A 70 -4.61 -3.33 25.07
CA ALA A 70 -3.72 -3.39 23.91
C ALA A 70 -4.19 -4.45 22.90
N VAL A 71 -4.07 -4.12 21.62
CA VAL A 71 -4.32 -5.05 20.51
C VAL A 71 -2.99 -5.58 19.98
N THR A 72 -2.86 -6.90 19.91
CA THR A 72 -1.72 -7.60 19.30
C THR A 72 -2.17 -8.32 18.04
N LEU A 73 -1.36 -8.20 16.98
CA LEU A 73 -1.60 -8.86 15.70
C LEU A 73 -0.76 -10.16 15.60
N PRO A 74 -1.16 -11.11 14.74
CA PRO A 74 -0.33 -12.27 14.44
C PRO A 74 1.05 -11.88 13.91
N ALA A 75 2.00 -12.81 14.04
CA ALA A 75 3.37 -12.58 13.61
C ALA A 75 3.43 -12.14 12.13
N GLY A 76 4.32 -11.18 11.83
CA GLY A 76 4.56 -10.65 10.48
C GLY A 76 3.75 -9.40 10.12
N TYR A 77 2.58 -9.16 10.71
CA TYR A 77 1.74 -8.00 10.37
C TYR A 77 2.42 -6.64 10.63
N VAL A 78 3.11 -6.50 11.77
CA VAL A 78 3.83 -5.26 12.09
C VAL A 78 4.97 -5.00 11.10
N ALA A 79 5.68 -6.05 10.68
CA ALA A 79 6.77 -5.94 9.71
C ALA A 79 6.23 -5.56 8.32
N ALA A 80 5.18 -6.24 7.82
CA ALA A 80 4.55 -5.91 6.55
C ALA A 80 4.00 -4.49 6.53
N TYR A 81 3.38 -4.03 7.63
CA TYR A 81 2.91 -2.64 7.73
C TYR A 81 4.05 -1.62 7.73
N ARG A 82 5.17 -1.91 8.42
CA ARG A 82 6.35 -1.05 8.37
C ARG A 82 6.89 -0.96 6.94
N ALA A 83 7.03 -2.08 6.24
CA ALA A 83 7.46 -2.10 4.85
C ALA A 83 6.51 -1.30 3.93
N TYR A 84 5.19 -1.39 4.16
CA TYR A 84 4.18 -0.60 3.43
C TYR A 84 4.38 0.91 3.60
N VAL A 85 4.68 1.36 4.83
CA VAL A 85 4.93 2.77 5.14
C VAL A 85 6.30 3.22 4.61
N GLU A 86 7.35 2.41 4.79
CA GLU A 86 8.72 2.73 4.35
C GLU A 86 8.82 2.85 2.83
N GLN A 87 8.01 2.10 2.08
CA GLN A 87 7.91 2.20 0.62
C GLN A 87 6.94 3.32 0.17
N GLY A 88 6.33 4.05 1.10
CA GLY A 88 5.45 5.19 0.80
C GLY A 88 4.06 4.83 0.30
N TRP A 89 3.70 3.54 0.27
CA TRP A 89 2.40 3.09 -0.25
C TRP A 89 1.22 3.66 0.55
N ASN A 90 1.42 3.98 1.83
CA ASN A 90 0.41 4.63 2.68
C ASN A 90 0.03 6.06 2.25
N ALA A 91 0.82 6.68 1.35
CA ALA A 91 0.62 8.05 0.90
C ALA A 91 0.28 8.16 -0.60
N VAL A 92 0.03 7.04 -1.30
CA VAL A 92 -0.13 7.01 -2.77
C VAL A 92 -1.22 7.95 -3.32
N ALA A 93 -2.26 8.24 -2.54
CA ALA A 93 -3.36 9.13 -2.94
C ALA A 93 -3.32 10.51 -2.26
N VAL A 94 -2.27 10.79 -1.47
CA VAL A 94 -2.14 12.04 -0.72
C VAL A 94 -1.57 13.12 -1.64
N ALA A 95 -2.14 14.33 -1.55
CA ALA A 95 -1.65 15.47 -2.33
C ALA A 95 -0.16 15.72 -2.06
N VAL A 96 0.62 16.04 -3.10
CA VAL A 96 2.07 16.25 -3.01
C VAL A 96 2.44 17.30 -1.97
N ALA A 97 1.65 18.37 -1.79
CA ALA A 97 1.91 19.37 -0.76
C ALA A 97 1.88 18.81 0.68
N VAL A 98 1.09 17.76 0.91
CA VAL A 98 0.96 17.07 2.20
C VAL A 98 1.92 15.88 2.29
N ALA A 99 2.14 15.16 1.18
CA ALA A 99 3.09 14.05 1.11
C ALA A 99 4.55 14.50 1.15
N GLY A 100 4.89 15.63 0.52
CA GLY A 100 6.21 16.28 0.56
C GLY A 100 6.59 16.79 1.95
N ALA A 101 5.60 17.30 2.70
CA ALA A 101 5.77 17.59 4.13
C ALA A 101 5.99 16.32 4.97
N ALA A 102 5.58 15.16 4.46
CA ALA A 102 5.80 13.84 5.03
C ALA A 102 7.09 13.16 4.53
N GLU A 103 7.93 13.81 3.72
CA GLU A 103 9.33 13.38 3.50
C GLU A 103 10.16 13.46 4.80
N HIS A 104 9.64 14.20 5.79
CA HIS A 104 9.83 13.85 7.19
C HIS A 104 8.83 12.77 7.57
N GLY A 105 9.14 11.52 7.22
CA GLY A 105 8.33 10.34 7.54
C GLY A 105 7.73 10.48 8.93
N GLY A 106 6.42 10.75 8.97
CA GLY A 106 5.76 11.35 10.11
C GLY A 106 6.04 10.56 11.37
N HIS A 107 6.86 11.14 12.26
CA HIS A 107 6.95 10.85 13.69
C HIS A 107 6.65 9.39 14.14
N LEU A 108 7.10 8.37 13.40
CA LEU A 108 7.19 6.99 13.88
C LEU A 108 8.51 6.75 14.63
N ARG A 109 9.13 7.85 15.10
CA ARG A 109 10.19 7.84 16.12
C ARG A 109 9.62 7.94 17.53
N ASP A 110 8.31 7.77 17.72
CA ASP A 110 7.79 7.54 19.07
C ASP A 110 8.22 6.12 19.48
N GLU A 111 9.15 6.05 20.44
CA GLU A 111 9.68 4.80 21.00
C GLU A 111 8.57 3.87 21.54
N ARG A 112 7.35 4.39 21.76
CA ARG A 112 6.16 3.61 22.08
C ARG A 112 5.80 2.53 21.07
N TRP A 113 6.22 2.64 19.80
CA TRP A 113 5.97 1.62 18.77
C TRP A 113 7.10 0.60 18.60
N ARG A 114 8.22 0.74 19.33
CA ARG A 114 9.33 -0.22 19.30
C ARG A 114 9.17 -1.39 20.27
N GLN A 115 8.34 -1.25 21.30
CA GLN A 115 8.21 -2.24 22.40
C GLN A 115 6.81 -2.84 22.57
N ARG A 116 5.93 -2.73 21.56
CA ARG A 116 4.62 -3.39 21.54
C ARG A 116 4.51 -4.33 20.35
#